data_AF-A0A7C7KPP4-F1
#
_entry.id   AF-A0A7C7KPP4-F1
#
_cell.length_a   1.000
_cell.length_b   1.000
_cell.length_c   1.000
_cell.angle_alpha   90.00
_cell.angle_beta   90.00
_cell.angle_gamma   90.00
#
_symmetry.space_group_name_H-M   'P 1'
#
loop_
_entity.id
_entity.type
_entity.pdbx_description
1 polymer ?
#
loop_
_entity_poly.entity_id
_entity_poly.type
_entity_poly.pdbx_seq_one_letter_code
_entity_poly.pdbx_strand_id
1 'polypeptide(L)'
;MSPEPRNQDHVTQFRAEGYAVVRSVFDASEVAVMAAAFDRIHARALAGGRSWRDRNTFFRLADDPKAGRVLRLAQWPGWID
;
A
#
# COMPACT_ATOMS: atom_id res chain seq x y z
N MET A 1 30.62 -15.79 -14.72
CA MET A 1 29.51 -15.66 -15.68
C MET A 1 28.49 -14.74 -15.06
N SER A 2 28.59 -13.44 -15.37
CA SER A 2 27.69 -12.43 -14.83
C SER A 2 26.29 -12.62 -15.41
N PRO A 3 25.21 -12.54 -14.63
CA PRO A 3 23.88 -12.52 -15.20
C PRO A 3 23.70 -11.18 -15.94
N GLU A 4 23.56 -11.24 -17.25
CA GLU A 4 23.04 -10.15 -18.08
C GLU A 4 21.75 -9.61 -17.45
N PRO A 5 21.57 -8.28 -17.29
CA PRO A 5 20.32 -7.74 -16.79
C PRO A 5 19.22 -8.10 -17.78
N ARG A 6 18.20 -8.85 -17.34
CA ARG A 6 16.92 -9.03 -18.04
C ARG A 6 16.19 -7.68 -18.07
N ASN A 7 16.73 -6.74 -18.84
CA ASN A 7 16.07 -5.52 -19.24
C ASN A 7 15.06 -5.93 -20.32
N GLN A 8 13.96 -6.57 -19.92
CA GLN A 8 12.74 -6.50 -20.70
C GLN A 8 12.51 -5.01 -20.86
N ASP A 9 12.63 -4.48 -22.09
CA ASP A 9 12.64 -3.04 -22.32
C ASP A 9 11.27 -2.44 -21.97
N HIS A 10 11.08 -2.20 -20.68
CA HIS A 10 9.88 -1.65 -20.09
C HIS A 10 9.64 -0.24 -20.64
N VAL A 11 10.68 0.45 -21.12
CA VAL A 11 10.53 1.75 -21.79
C VAL A 11 9.85 1.57 -23.14
N THR A 12 10.24 0.59 -23.93
CA THR A 12 9.57 0.26 -25.20
C THR A 12 8.13 -0.20 -24.96
N GLN A 13 7.88 -1.09 -23.98
CA GLN A 13 6.52 -1.49 -23.63
C GLN A 13 5.66 -0.29 -23.19
N PHE A 14 6.19 0.54 -22.30
CA PHE A 14 5.49 1.72 -21.81
C PHE A 14 5.13 2.70 -22.93
N ARG A 15 6.06 2.94 -23.86
CA ARG A 15 5.81 3.80 -25.04
C ARG A 15 4.71 3.24 -25.95
N ALA A 16 4.63 1.92 -26.09
CA ALA A 16 3.65 1.26 -26.96
C ALA A 16 2.27 1.09 -26.31
N GLU A 17 2.23 0.75 -25.02
CA GLU A 17 1.02 0.31 -24.31
C GLU A 17 0.50 1.33 -23.28
N GLY A 18 1.27 2.36 -22.95
CA GLY A 18 0.96 3.32 -21.89
C GLY A 18 1.21 2.80 -20.47
N TYR A 19 1.68 1.56 -20.32
CA TYR A 19 2.10 0.96 -19.05
C TYR A 19 3.21 -0.07 -19.28
N ALA A 20 3.95 -0.42 -18.22
CA ALA A 20 4.87 -1.55 -18.23
C ALA A 20 4.87 -2.23 -16.87
N VAL A 21 5.02 -3.56 -16.86
CA VAL A 21 5.08 -4.35 -15.62
C VAL A 21 6.53 -4.67 -15.30
N VAL A 22 7.09 -3.94 -14.34
CA VAL A 22 8.40 -4.25 -13.76
C VAL A 22 8.18 -5.28 -12.66
N ARG A 23 8.71 -6.49 -12.84
CA ARG A 23 8.59 -7.56 -11.84
C ARG A 23 9.67 -7.41 -10.79
N SER A 24 9.33 -7.73 -9.55
CA SER A 24 10.28 -7.73 -8.43
C SER A 24 10.98 -6.38 -8.20
N VAL A 25 10.23 -5.27 -8.34
CA VAL A 25 10.72 -3.92 -7.97
C VAL A 25 11.16 -3.88 -6.50
N PHE A 26 10.41 -4.58 -5.65
CA PHE A 26 10.76 -4.84 -4.27
C PHE A 26 11.02 -6.33 -4.09
N ASP A 27 11.97 -6.66 -3.24
CA ASP A 27 12.14 -8.05 -2.80
C ASP A 27 11.04 -8.46 -1.79
N ALA A 28 10.98 -9.76 -1.50
CA ALA A 28 9.94 -10.28 -0.61
C ALA A 28 10.03 -9.73 0.82
N SER A 29 11.23 -9.37 1.28
CA SER A 29 11.44 -8.81 2.62
C SER A 29 10.99 -7.36 2.71
N GLU A 30 11.26 -6.55 1.68
CA GLU A 30 10.78 -5.18 1.57
C GLU A 30 9.25 -5.14 1.51
N VAL A 31 8.63 -6.04 0.75
CA VAL A 31 7.17 -6.20 0.72
C VAL A 31 6.63 -6.57 2.11
N ALA A 32 7.29 -7.47 2.83
CA ALA A 32 6.85 -7.85 4.18
C ALA A 32 6.93 -6.69 5.18
N VAL A 33 7.97 -5.86 5.10
CA VAL A 33 8.12 -4.65 5.92
C VAL A 33 6.99 -3.65 5.63
N MET A 34 6.70 -3.40 4.35
CA MET A 34 5.60 -2.53 3.96
C MET A 34 4.26 -3.08 4.44
N ALA A 35 3.97 -4.36 4.21
CA ALA A 35 2.73 -4.99 4.67
C ALA A 35 2.51 -4.81 6.19
N ALA A 36 3.56 -5.04 6.99
CA ALA A 36 3.51 -4.85 8.43
C ALA A 36 3.23 -3.39 8.82
N ALA A 37 3.73 -2.41 8.07
CA ALA A 37 3.42 -0.99 8.30
C ALA A 37 1.94 -0.68 8.02
N PHE A 38 1.38 -1.21 6.93
CA PHE A 38 -0.05 -1.09 6.62
C PHE A 38 -0.92 -1.74 7.71
N ASP A 39 -0.52 -2.90 8.23
CA ASP A 39 -1.24 -3.59 9.30
C ASP A 39 -1.30 -2.74 10.59
N ARG A 40 -0.20 -2.06 10.96
CA ARG A 40 -0.17 -1.15 12.11
C ARG A 40 -1.16 0.01 11.94
N ILE A 41 -1.15 0.65 10.76
CA ILE A 41 -2.07 1.74 10.42
C ILE A 41 -3.52 1.27 10.48
N HIS A 42 -3.80 0.08 9.93
CA HIS A 42 -5.13 -0.51 9.92
C HIS A 42 -5.62 -0.82 11.35
N ALA A 43 -4.79 -1.46 12.17
CA ALA A 43 -5.11 -1.76 13.56
C ALA A 43 -5.38 -0.49 14.38
N ARG A 44 -4.55 0.55 14.21
CA ARG A 44 -4.75 1.86 14.84
C ARG A 44 -6.08 2.48 14.44
N ALA A 45 -6.43 2.43 13.15
CA ALA A 45 -7.68 2.95 12.64
C ALA A 45 -8.91 2.26 13.27
N LEU A 46 -8.89 0.93 13.35
CA LEU A 46 -10.00 0.14 13.90
C LEU A 46 -10.20 0.35 15.40
N ALA A 47 -9.12 0.61 16.15
CA ALA A 47 -9.20 0.90 17.58
C ALA A 47 -10.07 2.12 17.91
N GLY A 48 -10.27 3.05 16.97
CA GLY A 48 -11.14 4.22 17.16
C GLY A 48 -12.65 3.92 17.08
N GLY A 49 -13.05 2.74 16.59
CA GLY A 49 -14.44 2.27 16.57
C GLY A 49 -15.43 3.01 15.65
N ARG A 50 -15.15 4.25 15.25
CA ARG A 50 -15.89 5.08 14.26
C ARG A 50 -14.90 5.99 13.54
N SER A 51 -15.29 6.67 12.47
CA SER A 51 -14.40 7.65 11.81
C SER A 51 -13.85 8.68 12.80
N TRP A 52 -12.54 8.94 12.76
CA TRP A 52 -11.84 9.74 13.76
C TRP A 52 -10.55 10.35 13.21
N ARG A 53 -10.06 11.40 13.89
CA ARG A 53 -8.88 12.17 13.50
C ARG A 53 -7.88 12.25 14.66
N ASP A 54 -6.60 12.17 14.32
CA ASP A 54 -5.46 12.41 15.21
C ASP A 54 -4.51 13.38 14.51
N ARG A 55 -4.51 14.64 14.96
CA ARG A 55 -3.81 15.74 14.28
C ARG A 55 -4.13 15.77 12.77
N ASN A 56 -3.13 15.59 11.92
CA ASN A 56 -3.28 15.60 10.45
C ASN A 56 -3.85 14.29 9.89
N THR A 57 -3.77 13.20 10.66
CA THR A 57 -4.19 11.88 10.23
C THR A 57 -5.67 11.69 10.43
N PHE A 58 -6.40 11.33 9.37
CA PHE A 58 -7.83 11.06 9.44
C PHE A 58 -8.15 9.65 8.97
N PHE A 59 -8.90 8.91 9.78
CA PHE A 59 -9.39 7.58 9.49
C PHE A 59 -10.89 7.62 9.22
N ARG A 60 -11.28 7.22 8.01
CA ARG A 60 -12.68 7.01 7.64
C ARG A 60 -12.99 5.54 7.73
N LEU A 61 -13.87 5.19 8.67
CA LEU A 61 -14.40 3.85 8.78
C LEU A 61 -15.80 3.77 8.16
N ALA A 62 -16.17 2.60 7.67
CA ALA A 62 -17.53 2.28 7.26
C ALA A 62 -17.85 0.83 7.62
N ASP A 63 -19.14 0.52 7.73
CA ASP A 63 -19.59 -0.86 7.76
C ASP A 63 -19.76 -1.37 6.34
N ASP A 64 -19.22 -2.56 6.09
CA ASP A 64 -19.37 -3.32 4.87
C ASP A 64 -20.19 -4.58 5.15
N PRO A 65 -21.24 -4.88 4.36
CA PRO A 65 -22.10 -6.04 4.62
C PRO A 65 -21.38 -7.39 4.62
N LYS A 66 -20.22 -7.50 3.95
CA LYS A 66 -19.45 -8.75 3.85
C LYS A 66 -18.21 -8.75 4.73
N ALA A 67 -17.54 -7.60 4.83
CA ALA A 67 -16.26 -7.48 5.54
C ALA A 67 -16.39 -6.90 6.97
N GLY A 68 -17.60 -6.53 7.39
CA GLY A 68 -17.81 -5.87 8.69
C GLY A 68 -17.23 -4.46 8.71
N ARG A 69 -16.64 -4.06 9.83
CA ARG A 69 -16.05 -2.72 9.97
C ARG A 69 -14.75 -2.61 9.17
N VAL A 70 -14.71 -1.71 8.18
CA VAL A 70 -13.55 -1.53 7.29
C VAL A 70 -12.98 -0.11 7.33
N LEU A 71 -11.66 0.00 7.15
CA LEU A 71 -10.98 1.27 6.88
C LEU A 71 -11.13 1.63 5.39
N ARG A 72 -11.95 2.64 5.11
CA ARG A 72 -12.17 3.12 3.73
C ARG A 72 -11.09 4.08 3.26
N LEU A 73 -10.50 4.84 4.19
CA LEU A 73 -9.50 5.85 3.89
C LEU A 73 -8.66 6.17 5.13
N ALA A 74 -7.35 6.21 4.97
CA ALA A 74 -6.43 6.88 5.89
C ALA A 74 -5.78 8.06 5.15
N GLN A 75 -6.01 9.28 5.62
CA GLN A 75 -5.33 10.47 5.11
C GLN A 75 -4.07 10.72 5.93
N TRP A 76 -2.97 11.04 5.25
CA TRP A 76 -1.67 11.36 5.87
C TRP A 76 -1.12 10.27 6.81
N PRO A 77 -1.13 8.98 6.45
CA PRO A 77 -0.72 7.89 7.35
C PRO A 77 0.79 7.92 7.71
N GLY A 78 1.63 8.61 6.93
CA GLY A 78 3.07 8.76 7.22
C GLY A 78 3.42 9.63 8.43
N TRP A 79 2.43 10.08 9.21
CA TRP A 79 2.65 10.71 10.53
C TRP A 79 2.45 9.74 11.69
N ILE A 80 2.10 8.49 11.41
CA ILE A 80 1.86 7.43 12.41
C ILE A 80 3.15 6.63 12.67
N ASP A 81 4.00 6.51 11.65
CA ASP A 81 5.23 5.72 11.59
C ASP A 81 6.32 6.50 10.85
#